data_AF-A0A415E7J6-F1
#
_entry.id   AF-A0A415E7J6-F1
#
_cell.length_a   1.000
_cell.length_b   1.000
_cell.length_c   1.000
_cell.angle_alpha   90.00
_cell.angle_beta   90.00
_cell.angle_gamma   90.00
#
_symmetry.space_group_name_H-M   'P 1'
#
loop_
_entity.id
_entity.type
_entity.pdbx_description
1 polymer ?
#
loop_
_entity_poly.entity_id
_entity_poly.type
_entity_poly.pdbx_seq_one_letter_code
_entity_poly.pdbx_strand_id
1 'polypeptide(L)'
;MSDDKKTEKKIASYGKNIKVWLDEIERNQKKLQAEENEKKQEKLKKKIENNKESLKKTVEWLVEEGGNPKDFLKDITELHSQVIKDMFPSGADSDTVAIEKEIQRIKKMLNEDLKEAMEKYSYDPEEPIETRYKNKLFKAETTVGRWMLNAGNESLKDSMYYRECWNYDRDYEKTKDQYFTKEEQGLIEKCIQSRLEERDFLRQKNAFMYNLGLSIQKTAVKIGEWGDITSARVLAQGLSKEIFQQTVTEIEGKLPKDELKKRADEMTRRYIQFISDPHELEEAMIQKKESEIEADKLLAELRSSTEGAKMLLSGRERRQVEQWMEIAESEVEGQNILAYELLCEKLGKERAKFILLCKADPDLEKRKEALTSYSFEELGL
;
A
#
# COMPACT_ATOMS: atom_id res chain seq x y z
N MET A 1 -0.91 -4.41 36.15
CA MET A 1 -0.29 -5.68 35.69
C MET A 1 0.34 -5.38 34.34
N SER A 2 1.63 -5.67 34.15
CA SER A 2 2.30 -5.49 32.85
C SER A 2 1.58 -6.32 31.78
N ASP A 3 1.62 -5.85 30.54
CA ASP A 3 0.94 -6.52 29.42
C ASP A 3 1.49 -7.93 29.19
N ASP A 4 2.77 -8.18 29.44
CA ASP A 4 3.39 -9.52 29.39
C ASP A 4 2.67 -10.56 30.26
N LYS A 5 2.28 -10.20 31.49
CA LYS A 5 1.56 -11.11 32.39
C LYS A 5 0.14 -11.42 31.94
N LYS A 6 -0.47 -10.58 31.09
CA LYS A 6 -1.77 -10.87 30.48
C LYS A 6 -1.61 -11.80 29.28
N THR A 7 -0.60 -11.58 28.45
CA THR A 7 -0.29 -12.41 27.28
C THR A 7 0.07 -13.84 27.70
N GLU A 8 0.94 -14.02 28.69
CA GLU A 8 1.29 -15.36 29.22
C GLU A 8 0.05 -16.13 29.72
N LYS A 9 -0.87 -15.43 30.39
CA LYS A 9 -2.13 -16.05 30.87
C LYS A 9 -3.04 -16.47 29.72
N LYS A 10 -3.13 -15.67 28.66
CA LYS A 10 -3.90 -16.02 27.46
C LYS A 10 -3.30 -17.23 26.75
N ILE A 11 -1.99 -17.23 26.50
CA ILE A 11 -1.26 -18.37 25.92
C ILE A 11 -1.55 -19.66 26.70
N ALA A 12 -1.40 -19.62 28.03
CA ALA A 12 -1.68 -20.77 28.88
C ALA A 12 -3.16 -21.20 28.83
N SER A 13 -4.09 -20.24 28.73
CA SER A 13 -5.53 -20.52 28.59
C SER A 13 -5.85 -21.19 27.26
N TYR A 14 -5.31 -20.69 26.15
CA TYR A 14 -5.50 -21.30 24.83
C TYR A 14 -4.90 -22.70 24.77
N GLY A 15 -3.70 -22.90 25.33
CA GLY A 15 -3.08 -24.22 25.47
C GLY A 15 -3.96 -25.24 26.21
N LYS A 16 -4.61 -24.82 27.31
CA LYS A 16 -5.59 -25.68 28.02
C LYS A 16 -6.81 -26.00 27.16
N ASN A 17 -7.35 -25.01 26.45
CA ASN A 17 -8.51 -25.20 25.59
C ASN A 17 -8.24 -26.14 24.42
N ILE A 18 -7.03 -26.10 23.83
CA ILE A 18 -6.60 -27.06 22.80
C ILE A 18 -6.77 -28.50 23.31
N LYS A 19 -6.30 -28.79 24.52
CA LYS A 19 -6.44 -30.13 25.12
C LYS A 19 -7.91 -30.50 25.36
N VAL A 20 -8.72 -29.58 25.85
CA VAL A 20 -10.17 -29.80 26.06
C VAL A 20 -10.86 -30.18 24.74
N TRP A 21 -10.57 -29.47 23.65
CA TRP A 21 -11.18 -29.76 22.36
C TRP A 21 -10.74 -31.11 21.79
N LEU A 22 -9.45 -31.43 21.91
CA LEU A 22 -8.91 -32.74 21.53
C LEU A 22 -9.61 -33.87 22.31
N ASP A 23 -9.74 -33.74 23.64
CA ASP A 23 -10.44 -34.72 24.49
C ASP A 23 -11.92 -34.87 24.10
N GLU A 24 -12.59 -33.79 23.70
CA GLU A 24 -13.97 -33.87 23.23
C GLU A 24 -14.11 -34.53 21.86
N ILE A 25 -13.20 -34.24 20.93
CA ILE A 25 -13.16 -34.86 19.61
C ILE A 25 -12.96 -36.37 19.77
N GLU A 26 -11.97 -36.79 20.56
CA GLU A 26 -11.70 -38.21 20.81
C GLU A 26 -12.91 -38.90 21.45
N ARG A 27 -13.53 -38.29 22.47
CA ARG A 27 -14.74 -38.84 23.10
C ARG A 27 -15.90 -38.99 22.12
N ASN A 28 -16.11 -38.03 21.23
CA ASN A 28 -17.19 -38.11 20.25
C ASN A 28 -16.89 -39.10 19.13
N GLN A 29 -15.62 -39.26 18.72
CA GLN A 29 -15.21 -40.28 17.74
C GLN A 29 -15.41 -41.70 18.30
N LYS A 30 -15.03 -41.96 19.56
CA LYS A 30 -15.29 -43.25 20.21
C LYS A 30 -16.79 -43.55 20.30
N LYS A 31 -17.62 -42.54 20.62
CA LYS A 31 -19.08 -42.67 20.60
C LYS A 31 -19.62 -42.98 19.22
N LEU A 32 -19.08 -42.31 18.19
CA LEU A 32 -19.48 -42.52 16.80
C LEU A 32 -19.19 -43.95 16.34
N GLN A 33 -18.04 -44.52 16.73
CA GLN A 33 -17.66 -45.91 16.41
C GLN A 33 -18.61 -46.95 17.03
N ALA A 34 -19.20 -46.65 18.18
CA ALA A 34 -20.08 -47.57 18.90
C ALA A 34 -21.59 -47.31 18.65
N GLU A 35 -21.95 -46.29 17.88
CA GLU A 35 -23.34 -45.90 17.63
C GLU A 35 -23.84 -46.55 16.33
N GLU A 36 -24.93 -47.31 16.40
CA GLU A 36 -25.53 -47.98 15.24
C GLU A 36 -26.63 -47.15 14.58
N ASN A 37 -27.21 -46.18 15.30
CA ASN A 37 -28.30 -45.37 14.77
C ASN A 37 -27.78 -44.26 13.83
N GLU A 38 -28.13 -44.33 12.54
CA GLU A 38 -27.69 -43.37 11.52
C GLU A 38 -27.97 -41.90 11.88
N LYS A 39 -29.16 -41.58 12.43
CA LYS A 39 -29.49 -40.19 12.81
C LYS A 39 -28.62 -39.69 13.95
N LYS A 40 -28.21 -40.56 14.87
CA LYS A 40 -27.30 -40.19 15.97
C LYS A 40 -25.84 -40.13 15.49
N GLN A 41 -25.43 -41.03 14.59
CA GLN A 41 -24.12 -40.94 13.93
C GLN A 41 -23.95 -39.59 13.21
N GLU A 42 -24.96 -39.15 12.45
CA GLU A 42 -24.94 -37.88 11.74
C GLU A 42 -24.79 -36.68 12.70
N LYS A 43 -25.49 -36.70 13.83
CA LYS A 43 -25.34 -35.69 14.89
C LYS A 43 -23.94 -35.70 15.49
N LEU A 44 -23.36 -36.86 15.73
CA LEU A 44 -22.00 -37.00 16.27
C LEU A 44 -20.95 -36.50 15.27
N LYS A 45 -21.08 -36.82 13.98
CA LYS A 45 -20.22 -36.29 12.91
C LYS A 45 -20.23 -34.76 12.88
N LYS A 46 -21.42 -34.14 12.88
CA LYS A 46 -21.55 -32.67 12.95
C LYS A 46 -20.90 -32.09 14.20
N LYS A 47 -21.06 -32.75 15.36
CA LYS A 47 -20.44 -32.28 16.61
C LYS A 47 -18.91 -32.38 16.57
N ILE A 48 -18.36 -33.46 16.02
CA ILE A 48 -16.91 -33.61 15.82
C ILE A 48 -16.39 -32.46 14.95
N GLU A 49 -17.08 -32.15 13.85
CA GLU A 49 -16.66 -31.09 12.95
C GLU A 49 -16.69 -29.70 13.60
N ASN A 50 -17.74 -29.37 14.35
CA ASN A 50 -17.80 -28.12 15.12
C ASN A 50 -16.66 -28.01 16.15
N ASN A 51 -16.30 -29.13 16.79
CA ASN A 51 -15.21 -29.16 17.75
C ASN A 51 -13.85 -29.01 17.04
N LYS A 52 -13.66 -29.57 15.85
CA LYS A 52 -12.47 -29.34 15.03
C LYS A 52 -12.33 -27.87 14.63
N GLU A 53 -13.43 -27.21 14.25
CA GLU A 53 -13.41 -25.77 13.93
C GLU A 53 -13.00 -24.92 15.16
N SER A 54 -13.51 -25.28 16.33
CA SER A 54 -13.17 -24.62 17.60
C SER A 54 -11.70 -24.84 17.98
N LEU A 55 -11.20 -26.06 17.78
CA LEU A 55 -9.79 -26.39 17.96
C LEU A 55 -8.90 -25.55 17.02
N LYS A 56 -9.25 -25.47 15.73
CA LYS A 56 -8.50 -24.69 14.73
C LYS A 56 -8.38 -23.23 15.15
N LYS A 57 -9.50 -22.59 15.48
CA LYS A 57 -9.52 -21.19 15.96
C LYS A 57 -8.68 -20.99 17.22
N THR A 58 -8.74 -21.94 18.16
CA THR A 58 -7.95 -21.87 19.40
C THR A 58 -6.45 -21.93 19.12
N VAL A 59 -6.02 -22.79 18.18
CA VAL A 59 -4.62 -22.89 17.74
C VAL A 59 -4.17 -21.59 17.05
N GLU A 60 -5.00 -21.02 16.18
CA GLU A 60 -4.69 -19.74 15.53
C GLU A 60 -4.55 -18.59 16.53
N TRP A 61 -5.46 -18.48 17.51
CA TRP A 61 -5.36 -17.45 18.57
C TRP A 61 -4.13 -17.64 19.46
N LEU A 62 -3.74 -18.89 19.73
CA LEU A 62 -2.51 -19.16 20.45
C LEU A 62 -1.30 -18.57 19.72
N VAL A 63 -1.21 -18.79 18.40
CA VAL A 63 -0.13 -18.28 17.55
C VAL A 63 -0.13 -16.76 17.47
N GLU A 64 -1.31 -16.13 17.34
CA GLU A 64 -1.45 -14.66 17.32
C GLU A 64 -0.93 -13.99 18.61
N GLU A 65 -1.05 -14.66 19.76
CA GLU A 65 -0.51 -14.15 21.03
C GLU A 65 0.98 -14.53 21.23
N GLY A 66 1.62 -15.15 20.24
CA GLY A 66 3.05 -15.54 20.28
C GLY A 66 3.32 -16.91 20.91
N GLY A 67 2.29 -17.74 21.11
CA GLY A 67 2.43 -19.09 21.63
C GLY A 67 2.74 -20.13 20.55
N ASN A 68 3.53 -21.15 20.90
CA ASN A 68 3.81 -22.26 20.00
C ASN A 68 2.90 -23.47 20.32
N PRO A 69 2.05 -23.94 19.39
CA PRO A 69 1.15 -25.07 19.67
C PRO A 69 1.90 -26.35 20.07
N LYS A 70 3.13 -26.58 19.56
CA LYS A 70 3.96 -27.75 19.92
C LYS A 70 4.23 -27.84 21.43
N ASP A 71 4.25 -26.73 22.15
CA ASP A 71 4.49 -26.75 23.60
C ASP A 71 3.35 -27.40 24.39
N PHE A 72 2.15 -27.43 23.84
CA PHE A 72 0.95 -28.00 24.47
C PHE A 72 0.61 -29.41 23.97
N LEU A 73 1.43 -29.96 23.06
CA LEU A 73 1.22 -31.26 22.42
C LEU A 73 2.14 -32.38 22.94
N LYS A 74 2.85 -32.16 24.06
CA LYS A 74 3.86 -33.10 24.60
C LYS A 74 3.25 -34.38 25.19
N ASP A 75 2.02 -34.33 25.71
CA ASP A 75 1.32 -35.45 26.37
C ASP A 75 -0.05 -35.73 25.73
N ILE A 76 -0.07 -35.94 24.41
CA ILE A 76 -1.29 -36.21 23.65
C ILE A 76 -1.42 -37.69 23.29
N THR A 77 -2.66 -38.14 23.09
CA THR A 77 -2.92 -39.50 22.61
C THR A 77 -2.57 -39.63 21.12
N GLU A 78 -2.47 -40.87 20.63
CA GLU A 78 -2.28 -41.12 19.20
C GLU A 78 -3.44 -40.57 18.35
N LEU A 79 -4.65 -40.62 18.91
CA LEU A 79 -5.85 -40.10 18.27
C LEU A 79 -5.84 -38.56 18.21
N HIS A 80 -5.38 -37.89 19.27
CA HIS A 80 -5.10 -36.45 19.23
C HIS A 80 -4.03 -36.10 18.19
N SER A 81 -2.95 -36.88 18.12
CA SER A 81 -1.89 -36.66 17.13
C SER A 81 -2.41 -36.78 15.70
N GLN A 82 -3.28 -37.76 15.43
CA GLN A 82 -3.94 -37.91 14.14
C GLN A 82 -4.85 -36.71 13.82
N VAL A 83 -5.67 -36.25 14.78
CA VAL A 83 -6.52 -35.06 14.60
C VAL A 83 -5.69 -33.82 14.26
N ILE A 84 -4.57 -33.61 14.95
CA ILE A 84 -3.67 -32.49 14.66
C ILE A 84 -3.02 -32.62 13.28
N LYS A 85 -2.54 -33.81 12.89
CA LYS A 85 -1.98 -34.06 11.55
C LYS A 85 -3.00 -33.86 10.44
N ASP A 86 -4.24 -34.30 10.65
CA ASP A 86 -5.33 -34.13 9.69
C ASP A 86 -5.69 -32.64 9.51
N MET A 87 -5.60 -31.86 10.60
CA MET A 87 -5.96 -30.43 10.59
C MET A 87 -4.82 -29.52 10.12
N PHE A 88 -3.57 -29.88 10.41
CA PHE A 88 -2.36 -29.11 10.12
C PHE A 88 -1.32 -30.01 9.42
N PRO A 89 -1.60 -30.42 8.17
CA PRO A 89 -0.80 -31.41 7.46
C PRO A 89 0.64 -30.94 7.20
N SER A 90 0.88 -29.63 7.11
CA SER A 90 2.24 -29.09 6.94
C SER A 90 3.02 -28.99 8.25
N GLY A 91 2.36 -29.13 9.41
CA GLY A 91 2.98 -28.99 10.73
C GLY A 91 2.20 -28.06 11.67
N ALA A 92 2.37 -28.25 12.98
CA ALA A 92 1.64 -27.52 14.02
C ALA A 92 2.55 -26.59 14.87
N ASP A 93 3.67 -26.12 14.32
CA ASP A 93 4.40 -24.99 14.93
C ASP A 93 3.80 -23.65 14.49
N SER A 94 4.17 -22.62 15.26
CA SER A 94 3.71 -21.24 15.07
C SER A 94 3.88 -20.75 13.64
N ASP A 95 5.08 -20.92 13.07
CA ASP A 95 5.42 -20.38 11.75
C ASP A 95 4.60 -21.07 10.66
N THR A 96 4.53 -22.41 10.72
CA THR A 96 3.75 -23.19 9.75
C THR A 96 2.27 -22.82 9.79
N VAL A 97 1.68 -22.70 10.98
CA VAL A 97 0.26 -22.34 11.14
C VAL A 97 0.00 -20.91 10.65
N ALA A 98 0.90 -19.97 10.95
CA ALA A 98 0.79 -18.59 10.48
C ALA A 98 0.86 -18.49 8.95
N ILE A 99 1.75 -19.26 8.31
CA ILE A 99 1.83 -19.37 6.86
C ILE A 99 0.54 -19.95 6.29
N GLU A 100 0.09 -21.11 6.79
CA GLU A 100 -1.14 -21.75 6.28
C GLU A 100 -2.36 -20.82 6.38
N LYS A 101 -2.47 -20.06 7.48
CA LYS A 101 -3.53 -19.05 7.66
C LYS A 101 -3.47 -17.96 6.60
N GLU A 102 -2.29 -17.42 6.31
CA GLU A 102 -2.14 -16.39 5.27
C GLU A 102 -2.41 -16.96 3.88
N ILE A 103 -1.96 -18.18 3.58
CA ILE A 103 -2.27 -18.88 2.32
C ILE A 103 -3.79 -19.06 2.14
N GLN A 104 -4.51 -19.48 3.19
CA GLN A 104 -5.98 -19.62 3.12
C GLN A 104 -6.67 -18.28 2.87
N ARG A 105 -6.16 -17.20 3.46
CA ARG A 105 -6.65 -15.85 3.20
C ARG A 105 -6.42 -15.43 1.75
N ILE A 106 -5.25 -15.69 1.19
CA ILE A 106 -4.94 -15.42 -0.23
C ILE A 106 -5.90 -16.20 -1.12
N LYS A 107 -6.09 -17.49 -0.86
CA LYS A 107 -7.05 -18.32 -1.61
C LYS A 107 -8.47 -17.78 -1.55
N LYS A 108 -8.89 -17.26 -0.40
CA LYS A 108 -10.19 -16.62 -0.26
C LYS A 108 -10.30 -15.39 -1.18
N MET A 109 -9.31 -14.51 -1.16
CA MET A 109 -9.30 -13.32 -2.01
C MET A 109 -9.34 -13.69 -3.51
N LEU A 110 -8.64 -14.74 -3.92
CA LEU A 110 -8.62 -15.21 -5.30
C LEU A 110 -9.94 -15.88 -5.72
N ASN A 111 -10.43 -16.83 -4.91
CA ASN A 111 -11.52 -17.71 -5.29
C ASN A 111 -12.91 -17.16 -4.96
N GLU A 112 -13.00 -16.19 -4.06
CA GLU A 112 -14.26 -15.51 -3.70
C GLU A 112 -14.26 -14.08 -4.24
N ASP A 113 -13.45 -13.19 -3.66
CA ASP A 113 -13.55 -11.75 -3.90
C ASP A 113 -13.22 -11.38 -5.36
N LEU A 114 -12.11 -11.89 -5.89
CA LEU A 114 -11.68 -11.65 -7.28
C LEU A 114 -12.61 -12.33 -8.28
N LYS A 115 -13.02 -13.56 -8.00
CA LYS A 115 -13.94 -14.32 -8.86
C LYS A 115 -15.30 -13.62 -8.99
N GLU A 116 -15.85 -13.10 -7.89
CA GLU A 116 -17.07 -12.28 -7.91
C GLU A 116 -16.91 -11.03 -8.79
N ALA A 117 -15.74 -10.38 -8.75
CA ALA A 117 -15.46 -9.24 -9.60
C ALA A 117 -15.36 -9.62 -11.08
N MET A 118 -14.71 -10.76 -11.40
CA MET A 118 -14.58 -11.29 -12.77
C MET A 118 -15.93 -11.67 -13.39
N GLU A 119 -16.89 -12.13 -12.58
CA GLU A 119 -18.24 -12.46 -13.03
C GLU A 119 -19.08 -11.20 -13.36
N LYS A 120 -18.82 -10.09 -12.68
CA LYS A 120 -19.64 -8.87 -12.75
C LYS A 120 -19.08 -7.80 -13.67
N TYR A 121 -17.78 -7.77 -13.85
CA TYR A 121 -17.08 -6.68 -14.52
C TYR A 121 -16.06 -7.24 -15.49
N SER A 122 -15.85 -6.51 -16.57
CA SER A 122 -14.77 -6.74 -17.52
C SER A 122 -14.14 -5.40 -17.88
N TYR A 123 -12.93 -5.46 -18.41
CA TYR A 123 -12.27 -4.34 -19.08
C TYR A 123 -11.43 -4.90 -20.22
N ASP A 124 -11.17 -4.09 -21.24
CA ASP A 124 -10.24 -4.43 -22.29
C ASP A 124 -8.80 -4.16 -21.80
N PRO A 125 -7.92 -5.18 -21.73
CA PRO A 125 -6.53 -4.99 -21.31
C PRO A 125 -5.75 -3.98 -22.16
N GLU A 126 -6.15 -3.78 -23.42
CA GLU A 126 -5.50 -2.85 -24.34
C GLU A 126 -5.95 -1.38 -24.12
N GLU A 127 -6.96 -1.15 -23.28
CA GLU A 127 -7.35 0.22 -22.93
C GLU A 127 -6.23 0.94 -22.16
N PRO A 128 -6.12 2.27 -22.34
CA PRO A 128 -5.23 3.09 -21.53
C PRO A 128 -5.45 2.86 -20.03
N ILE A 129 -4.36 2.86 -19.28
CA ILE A 129 -4.37 2.57 -17.85
C ILE A 129 -5.27 3.54 -17.06
N GLU A 130 -5.45 4.78 -17.53
CA GLU A 130 -6.38 5.78 -16.97
C GLU A 130 -7.84 5.31 -16.98
N THR A 131 -8.21 4.54 -18.00
CA THR A 131 -9.55 3.96 -18.16
C THR A 131 -9.66 2.70 -17.32
N ARG A 132 -8.68 1.79 -17.42
CA ARG A 132 -8.64 0.55 -16.63
C ARG A 132 -8.60 0.82 -15.12
N TYR A 133 -7.88 1.85 -14.67
CA TYR A 133 -7.78 2.28 -13.27
C TYR A 133 -9.13 2.59 -12.62
N LYS A 134 -10.13 3.02 -13.40
CA LYS A 134 -11.49 3.29 -12.89
C LYS A 134 -12.35 2.01 -12.81
N ASN A 135 -11.94 0.93 -13.44
CA ASN A 135 -12.68 -0.33 -13.51
C ASN A 135 -12.63 -1.11 -12.19
N LYS A 136 -13.75 -1.72 -11.81
CA LYS A 136 -13.88 -2.47 -10.54
C LYS A 136 -13.14 -3.80 -10.53
N LEU A 137 -13.06 -4.50 -11.67
CA LEU A 137 -12.25 -5.72 -11.78
C LEU A 137 -10.77 -5.37 -11.67
N PHE A 138 -10.30 -4.36 -12.40
CA PHE A 138 -8.91 -3.93 -12.30
C PHE A 138 -8.54 -3.54 -10.86
N LYS A 139 -9.40 -2.80 -10.15
CA LYS A 139 -9.20 -2.48 -8.72
C LYS A 139 -9.16 -3.71 -7.81
N ALA A 140 -9.99 -4.72 -8.08
CA ALA A 140 -9.95 -5.96 -7.32
C ALA A 140 -8.61 -6.69 -7.53
N GLU A 141 -8.14 -6.76 -8.78
CA GLU A 141 -6.84 -7.33 -9.12
C GLU A 141 -5.68 -6.59 -8.44
N THR A 142 -5.66 -5.24 -8.50
CA THR A 142 -4.60 -4.44 -7.86
C THR A 142 -4.62 -4.57 -6.34
N THR A 143 -5.80 -4.72 -5.74
CA THR A 143 -5.95 -4.98 -4.30
C THR A 143 -5.30 -6.30 -3.90
N VAL A 144 -5.60 -7.38 -4.62
CA VAL A 144 -4.97 -8.69 -4.37
C VAL A 144 -3.45 -8.60 -4.56
N GLY A 145 -2.99 -8.03 -5.69
CA GLY A 145 -1.57 -7.86 -5.96
C GLY A 145 -0.85 -7.03 -4.89
N ARG A 146 -1.52 -6.01 -4.32
CA ARG A 146 -0.99 -5.21 -3.22
C ARG A 146 -0.81 -6.03 -1.95
N TRP A 147 -1.82 -6.80 -1.55
CA TRP A 147 -1.72 -7.67 -0.36
C TRP A 147 -0.55 -8.65 -0.49
N MET A 148 -0.35 -9.21 -1.68
CA MET A 148 0.74 -10.14 -1.96
C MET A 148 2.12 -9.48 -1.85
N LEU A 149 2.32 -8.32 -2.49
CA LEU A 149 3.61 -7.62 -2.50
C LEU A 149 3.96 -6.98 -1.15
N ASN A 150 2.96 -6.59 -0.36
CA ASN A 150 3.20 -5.90 0.91
C ASN A 150 3.40 -6.88 2.09
N ALA A 151 2.94 -8.13 1.96
CA ALA A 151 3.16 -9.14 2.98
C ALA A 151 4.67 -9.31 3.23
N GLY A 152 5.11 -9.22 4.48
CA GLY A 152 6.53 -9.31 4.88
C GLY A 152 7.44 -8.14 4.47
N ASN A 153 6.92 -7.02 3.95
CA ASN A 153 7.73 -5.83 3.72
C ASN A 153 7.97 -5.04 5.02
N GLU A 154 9.18 -5.11 5.58
CA GLU A 154 9.55 -4.48 6.86
C GLU A 154 9.31 -2.97 6.91
N SER A 155 9.38 -2.26 5.77
CA SER A 155 9.08 -0.83 5.73
C SER A 155 7.63 -0.52 6.07
N LEU A 156 6.76 -1.54 6.08
CA LEU A 156 5.34 -1.46 6.38
C LEU A 156 5.00 -2.10 7.73
N LYS A 157 5.97 -2.40 8.61
CA LYS A 157 5.75 -3.14 9.87
C LYS A 157 4.58 -2.64 10.75
N ASP A 158 4.31 -1.33 10.70
CA ASP A 158 3.25 -0.67 11.47
C ASP A 158 1.92 -0.56 10.67
N SER A 159 1.83 -1.23 9.52
CA SER A 159 0.70 -1.25 8.61
C SER A 159 -0.10 -2.55 8.72
N MET A 160 -1.41 -2.47 8.52
CA MET A 160 -2.29 -3.64 8.44
C MET A 160 -1.93 -4.65 7.33
N TYR A 161 -1.14 -4.21 6.35
CA TYR A 161 -0.63 -5.05 5.27
C TYR A 161 0.59 -5.87 5.62
N TYR A 162 1.28 -5.53 6.71
CA TYR A 162 2.44 -6.30 7.12
C TYR A 162 2.01 -7.63 7.74
N ARG A 163 2.60 -8.67 7.19
CA ARG A 163 2.43 -10.07 7.58
C ARG A 163 3.78 -10.74 7.43
N GLU A 164 4.56 -10.80 8.50
CA GLU A 164 5.92 -11.35 8.46
C GLU A 164 5.97 -12.83 8.04
N CYS A 165 4.89 -13.57 8.33
CA CYS A 165 4.82 -15.03 8.16
C CYS A 165 5.04 -15.50 6.72
N TRP A 166 4.70 -14.71 5.69
CA TRP A 166 4.87 -15.10 4.29
C TRP A 166 5.03 -13.87 3.39
N ASN A 167 5.99 -13.89 2.47
CA ASN A 167 6.28 -12.78 1.55
C ASN A 167 6.35 -13.28 0.10
N TYR A 168 5.68 -12.58 -0.82
CA TYR A 168 5.62 -12.99 -2.23
C TYR A 168 7.01 -13.10 -2.87
N ASP A 169 7.86 -12.07 -2.78
CA ASP A 169 9.18 -12.05 -3.42
C ASP A 169 10.14 -13.11 -2.84
N ARG A 170 10.04 -13.40 -1.54
CA ARG A 170 10.91 -14.32 -0.79
C ARG A 170 10.48 -15.78 -0.90
N ASP A 171 9.18 -16.03 -0.78
CA ASP A 171 8.64 -17.36 -0.49
C ASP A 171 7.83 -17.96 -1.63
N TYR A 172 7.20 -17.15 -2.48
CA TYR A 172 6.24 -17.64 -3.49
C TYR A 172 6.86 -18.68 -4.41
N GLU A 173 8.01 -18.38 -5.03
CA GLU A 173 8.59 -19.31 -6.00
C GLU A 173 8.94 -20.68 -5.42
N LYS A 174 9.34 -20.74 -4.15
CA LYS A 174 9.68 -22.00 -3.48
C LYS A 174 8.47 -22.75 -2.96
N THR A 175 7.33 -22.07 -2.80
CA THR A 175 6.15 -22.62 -2.11
C THR A 175 4.90 -22.68 -2.99
N LYS A 176 4.94 -22.14 -4.22
CA LYS A 176 3.77 -22.01 -5.09
C LYS A 176 3.13 -23.33 -5.45
N ASP A 177 3.92 -24.37 -5.71
CA ASP A 177 3.39 -25.70 -6.07
C ASP A 177 2.90 -26.49 -4.85
N GLN A 178 3.33 -26.11 -3.64
CA GLN A 178 2.82 -26.68 -2.40
C GLN A 178 1.44 -26.11 -2.06
N TYR A 179 1.26 -24.80 -2.26
CA TYR A 179 0.07 -24.09 -1.75
C TYR A 179 -0.96 -23.75 -2.81
N PHE A 180 -0.58 -23.52 -4.06
CA PHE A 180 -1.48 -22.98 -5.09
C PHE A 180 -1.58 -23.90 -6.31
N THR A 181 -2.80 -24.04 -6.81
CA THR A 181 -3.05 -24.70 -8.10
C THR A 181 -2.51 -23.87 -9.27
N LYS A 182 -2.37 -24.46 -10.46
CA LYS A 182 -1.91 -23.72 -11.65
C LYS A 182 -2.84 -22.57 -12.05
N GLU A 183 -4.14 -22.71 -11.82
CA GLU A 183 -5.11 -21.65 -12.05
C GLU A 183 -4.90 -20.48 -11.06
N GLU A 184 -4.78 -20.80 -9.76
CA GLU A 184 -4.49 -19.79 -8.74
C GLU A 184 -3.15 -19.08 -8.99
N GLN A 185 -2.12 -19.82 -9.42
CA GLN A 185 -0.82 -19.24 -9.80
C GLN A 185 -0.98 -18.21 -10.95
N GLY A 186 -1.76 -18.54 -11.98
CA GLY A 186 -2.03 -17.60 -13.09
C GLY A 186 -2.83 -16.37 -12.67
N LEU A 187 -3.79 -16.51 -11.75
CA LEU A 187 -4.51 -15.37 -11.18
C LEU A 187 -3.58 -14.47 -10.35
N ILE A 188 -2.70 -15.06 -9.54
CA ILE A 188 -1.71 -14.34 -8.75
C ILE A 188 -0.79 -13.52 -9.67
N GLU A 189 -0.22 -14.13 -10.71
CA GLU A 189 0.63 -13.44 -11.69
C GLU A 189 -0.08 -12.24 -12.31
N LYS A 190 -1.35 -12.41 -12.71
CA LYS A 190 -2.17 -11.31 -13.25
C LYS A 190 -2.36 -10.18 -12.24
N CYS A 191 -2.75 -10.50 -11.01
CA CYS A 191 -2.97 -9.49 -9.97
C CYS A 191 -1.70 -8.71 -9.64
N ILE A 192 -0.55 -9.39 -9.58
CA ILE A 192 0.77 -8.76 -9.39
C ILE A 192 1.06 -7.80 -10.55
N GLN A 193 0.87 -8.24 -11.78
CA GLN A 193 1.10 -7.41 -12.97
C GLN A 193 0.20 -6.17 -12.98
N SER A 194 -1.11 -6.33 -12.74
CA SER A 194 -2.05 -5.20 -12.63
C SER A 194 -1.61 -4.21 -11.54
N ARG A 195 -1.14 -4.70 -10.39
CA ARG A 195 -0.62 -3.84 -9.30
C ARG A 195 0.67 -3.10 -9.69
N LEU A 196 1.58 -3.75 -10.40
CA LEU A 196 2.81 -3.10 -10.88
C LEU A 196 2.48 -2.00 -11.90
N GLU A 197 1.55 -2.26 -12.82
CA GLU A 197 1.04 -1.27 -13.78
C GLU A 197 0.37 -0.08 -13.07
N GLU A 198 -0.48 -0.34 -12.07
CA GLU A 198 -1.09 0.70 -11.25
C GLU A 198 -0.02 1.52 -10.52
N ARG A 199 0.98 0.87 -9.92
CA ARG A 199 2.08 1.55 -9.23
C ARG A 199 2.87 2.43 -10.19
N ASP A 200 3.18 1.94 -11.38
CA ASP A 200 3.93 2.71 -12.38
C ASP A 200 3.10 3.85 -12.97
N PHE A 201 1.80 3.63 -13.20
CA PHE A 201 0.87 4.69 -13.60
C PHE A 201 0.76 5.77 -12.53
N LEU A 202 0.60 5.41 -11.26
CA LEU A 202 0.58 6.37 -10.16
C LEU A 202 1.92 7.09 -10.05
N ARG A 203 3.04 6.36 -10.18
CA ARG A 203 4.39 6.95 -10.23
C ARG A 203 4.55 7.92 -11.38
N GLN A 204 3.97 7.65 -12.56
CA GLN A 204 4.02 8.52 -13.74
C GLN A 204 3.07 9.72 -13.64
N LYS A 205 1.84 9.49 -13.18
CA LYS A 205 0.88 10.55 -12.85
C LYS A 205 1.49 11.53 -11.85
N ASN A 206 2.26 11.01 -10.91
CA ASN A 206 2.96 11.79 -9.88
C ASN A 206 4.42 12.07 -10.26
N ALA A 207 4.86 11.62 -11.45
CA ALA A 207 6.23 11.80 -11.91
C ALA A 207 6.54 13.26 -12.19
N PHE A 208 5.56 14.17 -12.22
CA PHE A 208 5.89 15.58 -12.28
C PHE A 208 6.81 15.96 -11.10
N MET A 209 6.55 15.49 -9.87
CA MET A 209 7.37 15.80 -8.67
C MET A 209 8.75 15.14 -8.73
N TYR A 210 8.81 13.89 -9.20
CA TYR A 210 10.05 13.12 -9.34
C TYR A 210 10.91 13.60 -10.51
N ASN A 211 10.29 13.91 -11.67
CA ASN A 211 10.93 14.48 -12.85
C ASN A 211 11.37 15.93 -12.59
N LEU A 212 10.66 16.69 -11.76
CA LEU A 212 11.07 18.00 -11.28
C LEU A 212 12.44 17.91 -10.59
N GLY A 213 12.54 17.03 -9.58
CA GLY A 213 13.78 16.79 -8.85
C GLY A 213 14.90 16.24 -9.75
N LEU A 214 14.58 15.30 -10.65
CA LEU A 214 15.56 14.72 -11.58
C LEU A 214 16.04 15.71 -12.67
N SER A 215 15.18 16.58 -13.20
CA SER A 215 15.57 17.60 -14.20
C SER A 215 16.46 18.67 -13.58
N ILE A 216 16.09 19.14 -12.38
CA ILE A 216 16.91 20.00 -11.52
C ILE A 216 18.28 19.35 -11.26
N GLN A 217 18.30 18.07 -10.86
CA GLN A 217 19.55 17.35 -10.56
C GLN A 217 20.40 17.10 -11.81
N LYS A 218 19.80 16.70 -12.94
CA LYS A 218 20.51 16.49 -14.22
C LYS A 218 21.18 17.78 -14.72
N THR A 219 20.54 18.92 -14.50
CA THR A 219 21.10 20.21 -14.89
C THR A 219 22.23 20.62 -13.94
N ALA A 220 22.14 20.30 -12.65
CA ALA A 220 23.19 20.56 -11.66
C ALA A 220 24.52 19.84 -11.98
N VAL A 221 24.45 18.58 -12.41
CA VAL A 221 25.64 17.75 -12.69
C VAL A 221 26.48 18.27 -13.87
N LYS A 222 25.90 19.07 -14.77
CA LYS A 222 26.58 19.57 -15.99
C LYS A 222 27.13 21.01 -15.88
N ILE A 223 26.80 21.73 -14.81
CA ILE A 223 27.16 23.15 -14.65
C ILE A 223 28.65 23.34 -14.33
N GLY A 224 29.31 22.34 -13.75
CA GLY A 224 30.74 22.41 -13.42
C GLY A 224 31.70 22.46 -14.63
N GLU A 225 31.19 22.28 -15.85
CA GLU A 225 31.99 22.17 -17.08
C GLU A 225 31.84 23.38 -18.03
N TRP A 226 30.95 24.33 -17.73
CA TRP A 226 30.63 25.47 -18.60
C TRP A 226 30.89 26.82 -17.93
N GLY A 227 31.10 27.87 -18.74
CA GLY A 227 31.16 29.24 -18.22
C GLY A 227 29.80 29.72 -17.70
N ASP A 228 29.83 30.66 -16.74
CA ASP A 228 28.68 31.08 -15.92
C ASP A 228 27.40 31.40 -16.73
N ILE A 229 27.52 32.17 -17.82
CA ILE A 229 26.37 32.54 -18.68
C ILE A 229 25.79 31.35 -19.45
N THR A 230 26.63 30.40 -19.85
CA THR A 230 26.18 29.19 -20.56
C THR A 230 25.42 28.27 -19.61
N SER A 231 25.92 28.13 -18.38
CA SER A 231 25.24 27.39 -17.31
C SER A 231 23.88 27.99 -16.98
N ALA A 232 23.80 29.31 -16.84
CA ALA A 232 22.55 30.02 -16.57
C ALA A 232 21.53 29.87 -17.72
N ARG A 233 21.96 29.96 -18.98
CA ARG A 233 21.11 29.71 -20.16
C ARG A 233 20.53 28.30 -20.18
N VAL A 234 21.36 27.29 -19.94
CA VAL A 234 20.90 25.90 -19.97
C VAL A 234 19.92 25.63 -18.82
N LEU A 235 20.14 26.22 -17.64
CA LEU A 235 19.18 26.18 -16.54
C LEU A 235 17.82 26.78 -16.92
N ALA A 236 17.82 28.00 -17.46
CA ALA A 236 16.60 28.69 -17.89
C ALA A 236 15.84 27.91 -18.98
N GLN A 237 16.56 27.39 -19.98
CA GLN A 237 15.97 26.59 -21.05
C GLN A 237 15.45 25.23 -20.57
N GLY A 238 16.13 24.60 -19.60
CA GLY A 238 15.68 23.37 -18.95
C GLY A 238 14.37 23.57 -18.21
N LEU A 239 14.26 24.65 -17.42
CA LEU A 239 13.02 25.03 -16.75
C LEU A 239 11.88 25.25 -17.75
N SER A 240 12.10 26.05 -18.79
CA SER A 240 11.07 26.30 -19.81
C SER A 240 10.63 25.00 -20.49
N LYS A 241 11.58 24.24 -21.05
CA LYS A 241 11.29 23.10 -21.93
C LYS A 241 10.83 21.85 -21.18
N GLU A 242 11.45 21.53 -20.05
CA GLU A 242 11.20 20.26 -19.35
C GLU A 242 10.14 20.39 -18.27
N ILE A 243 9.96 21.57 -17.68
CA ILE A 243 9.05 21.76 -16.55
C ILE A 243 7.83 22.62 -16.93
N PHE A 244 8.06 23.82 -17.46
CA PHE A 244 6.98 24.79 -17.61
C PHE A 244 6.13 24.58 -18.85
N GLN A 245 6.63 23.95 -19.92
CA GLN A 245 5.76 23.51 -21.02
C GLN A 245 4.70 22.50 -20.54
N GLN A 246 5.07 21.53 -19.70
CA GLN A 246 4.10 20.61 -19.12
C GLN A 246 3.13 21.36 -18.21
N THR A 247 3.63 22.24 -17.35
CA THR A 247 2.80 23.03 -16.41
C THR A 247 1.79 23.92 -17.13
N VAL A 248 2.20 24.60 -18.21
CA VAL A 248 1.29 25.39 -19.06
C VAL A 248 0.22 24.48 -19.67
N THR A 249 0.60 23.29 -20.14
CA THR A 249 -0.37 22.33 -20.69
C THR A 249 -1.39 21.86 -19.63
N GLU A 250 -0.97 21.70 -18.37
CA GLU A 250 -1.82 21.33 -17.24
C GLU A 250 -2.81 22.43 -16.81
N ILE A 251 -2.46 23.70 -17.06
CA ILE A 251 -3.26 24.88 -16.69
C ILE A 251 -4.16 25.33 -17.84
N GLU A 252 -3.59 25.50 -19.03
CA GLU A 252 -4.24 26.12 -20.19
C GLU A 252 -4.71 25.08 -21.24
N GLY A 253 -4.30 23.82 -21.12
CA GLY A 253 -4.60 22.78 -22.10
C GLY A 253 -3.60 22.72 -23.26
N LYS A 254 -3.95 21.98 -24.32
CA LYS A 254 -3.05 21.82 -25.48
C LYS A 254 -2.96 23.12 -26.28
N LEU A 255 -1.74 23.62 -26.46
CA LEU A 255 -1.43 24.80 -27.26
C LEU A 255 -0.55 24.45 -28.48
N PRO A 256 -0.55 25.26 -29.55
CA PRO A 256 0.45 25.18 -30.61
C PRO A 256 1.87 25.30 -30.05
N LYS A 257 2.84 24.63 -30.68
CA LYS A 257 4.21 24.52 -30.18
C LYS A 257 4.87 25.86 -29.86
N ASP A 258 4.70 26.86 -30.72
CA ASP A 258 5.33 28.18 -30.56
C ASP A 258 4.68 28.98 -29.42
N GLU A 259 3.35 28.85 -29.27
CA GLU A 259 2.61 29.49 -28.18
C GLU A 259 2.92 28.82 -26.84
N LEU A 260 3.00 27.48 -26.81
CA LEU A 260 3.40 26.71 -25.64
C LEU A 260 4.81 27.10 -25.17
N LYS A 261 5.76 27.24 -26.11
CA LYS A 261 7.11 27.71 -25.80
C LYS A 261 7.07 29.12 -25.21
N LYS A 262 6.36 30.04 -25.85
CA LYS A 262 6.25 31.42 -25.38
C LYS A 262 5.69 31.50 -23.95
N ARG A 263 4.61 30.78 -23.67
CA ARG A 263 3.99 30.71 -22.34
C ARG A 263 4.93 30.10 -21.29
N ALA A 264 5.68 29.06 -21.67
CA ALA A 264 6.66 28.44 -20.79
C ALA A 264 7.88 29.35 -20.51
N ASP A 265 8.37 30.08 -21.51
CA ASP A 265 9.42 31.09 -21.34
C ASP A 265 8.95 32.21 -20.39
N GLU A 266 7.73 32.71 -20.58
CA GLU A 266 7.13 33.71 -19.68
C GLU A 266 6.95 33.18 -18.25
N MET A 267 6.53 31.92 -18.08
CA MET A 267 6.42 31.28 -16.77
C MET A 267 7.80 31.09 -16.12
N THR A 268 8.83 30.80 -16.91
CA THR A 268 10.22 30.73 -16.44
C THR A 268 10.69 32.08 -15.91
N ARG A 269 10.38 33.18 -16.61
CA ARG A 269 10.70 34.54 -16.11
C ARG A 269 10.02 34.82 -14.78
N ARG A 270 8.73 34.49 -14.64
CA ARG A 270 7.99 34.64 -13.37
C ARG A 270 8.59 33.79 -12.25
N TYR A 271 9.04 32.57 -12.54
CA TYR A 271 9.74 31.74 -11.55
C TYR A 271 11.06 32.36 -11.09
N ILE A 272 11.87 32.91 -12.02
CA ILE A 272 13.13 33.58 -11.67
C ILE A 272 12.85 34.81 -10.80
N GLN A 273 11.82 35.58 -11.11
CA GLN A 273 11.38 36.71 -10.29
C GLN A 273 10.97 36.23 -8.88
N PHE A 274 10.16 35.18 -8.82
CA PHE A 274 9.71 34.58 -7.56
C PHE A 274 10.86 34.13 -6.65
N ILE A 275 11.86 33.41 -7.18
CA ILE A 275 13.01 32.97 -6.36
C ILE A 275 13.96 34.12 -6.02
N SER A 276 13.96 35.20 -6.82
CA SER A 276 14.81 36.37 -6.58
C SER A 276 14.35 37.18 -5.36
N ASP A 277 13.04 37.25 -5.11
CA ASP A 277 12.44 37.96 -3.98
C ASP A 277 12.53 37.12 -2.69
N PRO A 278 13.37 37.51 -1.71
CA PRO A 278 13.53 36.75 -0.47
C PRO A 278 12.26 36.73 0.38
N HIS A 279 11.47 37.81 0.36
CA HIS A 279 10.25 37.90 1.15
C HIS A 279 9.17 37.01 0.56
N GLU A 280 9.02 37.04 -0.76
CA GLU A 280 8.07 36.18 -1.47
C GLU A 280 8.41 34.69 -1.29
N LEU A 281 9.70 34.34 -1.37
CA LEU A 281 10.16 32.97 -1.17
C LEU A 281 9.93 32.48 0.28
N GLU A 282 10.21 33.31 1.28
CA GLU A 282 9.98 32.99 2.69
C GLU A 282 8.49 32.78 2.97
N GLU A 283 7.63 33.69 2.51
CA GLU A 283 6.19 33.58 2.67
C GLU A 283 5.66 32.29 2.01
N ALA A 284 6.15 31.98 0.82
CA ALA A 284 5.73 30.78 0.09
C ALA A 284 6.17 29.49 0.80
N MET A 285 7.33 29.48 1.46
CA MET A 285 7.76 28.36 2.30
C MET A 285 6.92 28.19 3.56
N ILE A 286 6.44 29.30 4.15
CA ILE A 286 5.48 29.28 5.26
C ILE A 286 4.15 28.67 4.79
N GLN A 287 3.58 29.17 3.69
CA GLN A 287 2.31 28.68 3.11
C GLN A 287 2.37 27.18 2.78
N LYS A 288 3.54 26.69 2.32
CA LYS A 288 3.78 25.27 2.09
C LYS A 288 3.66 24.48 3.39
N LYS A 289 4.37 24.92 4.43
CA LYS A 289 4.38 24.25 5.73
C LYS A 289 3.00 24.25 6.38
N GLU A 290 2.25 25.34 6.23
CA GLU A 290 0.86 25.42 6.67
C GLU A 290 -0.03 24.41 5.93
N SER A 291 0.12 24.27 4.61
CA SER A 291 -0.63 23.28 3.83
C SER A 291 -0.20 21.83 4.13
N GLU A 292 1.07 21.58 4.46
CA GLU A 292 1.53 20.27 4.95
C GLU A 292 0.91 19.95 6.33
N ILE A 293 0.89 20.92 7.25
CA ILE A 293 0.24 20.78 8.57
C ILE A 293 -1.27 20.59 8.43
N GLU A 294 -1.91 21.28 7.49
CA GLU A 294 -3.34 21.14 7.23
C GLU A 294 -3.67 19.79 6.59
N ALA A 295 -2.86 19.34 5.64
CA ALA A 295 -2.97 17.98 5.10
C ALA A 295 -2.85 16.94 6.22
N ASP A 296 -1.90 17.12 7.15
CA ASP A 296 -1.76 16.25 8.32
C ASP A 296 -2.97 16.29 9.25
N LYS A 297 -3.53 17.48 9.50
CA LYS A 297 -4.75 17.63 10.30
C LYS A 297 -5.93 16.96 9.63
N LEU A 298 -6.15 17.17 8.34
CA LEU A 298 -7.24 16.54 7.58
C LEU A 298 -7.07 15.01 7.58
N LEU A 299 -5.86 14.50 7.39
CA LEU A 299 -5.57 13.07 7.51
C LEU A 299 -5.81 12.55 8.94
N ALA A 300 -5.43 13.31 9.96
CA ALA A 300 -5.65 12.95 11.37
C ALA A 300 -7.14 13.00 11.76
N GLU A 301 -7.90 13.98 11.26
CA GLU A 301 -9.34 14.10 11.46
C GLU A 301 -10.09 13.00 10.73
N LEU A 302 -9.67 12.67 9.50
CA LEU A 302 -10.17 11.52 8.76
C LEU A 302 -9.88 10.24 9.56
N ARG A 303 -8.66 10.04 10.05
CA ARG A 303 -8.29 8.92 10.94
C ARG A 303 -9.18 8.87 12.18
N SER A 304 -9.33 9.97 12.90
CA SER A 304 -10.10 10.03 14.15
C SER A 304 -11.60 9.77 13.94
N SER A 305 -12.20 10.42 12.94
CA SER A 305 -13.60 10.22 12.56
C SER A 305 -13.83 8.77 12.15
N THR A 306 -12.84 8.21 11.45
CA THR A 306 -12.91 6.84 10.98
C THR A 306 -12.67 5.83 12.10
N GLU A 307 -11.78 6.09 13.05
CA GLU A 307 -11.57 5.25 14.24
C GLU A 307 -12.84 5.24 15.12
N GLY A 308 -13.51 6.38 15.26
CA GLY A 308 -14.83 6.48 15.88
C GLY A 308 -15.88 5.62 15.16
N ALA A 309 -15.88 5.61 13.83
CA ALA A 309 -16.73 4.73 13.04
C ALA A 309 -16.34 3.25 13.17
N LYS A 310 -15.05 2.91 13.20
CA LYS A 310 -14.55 1.52 13.38
C LYS A 310 -14.96 0.92 14.73
N MET A 311 -15.08 1.73 15.78
CA MET A 311 -15.56 1.26 17.09
C MET A 311 -17.06 0.91 17.09
N LEU A 312 -17.83 1.51 16.17
CA LEU A 312 -19.27 1.30 16.05
C LEU A 312 -19.64 0.25 14.99
N LEU A 313 -18.73 -0.03 14.05
CA LEU A 313 -18.95 -0.92 12.91
C LEU A 313 -18.29 -2.29 13.14
N SER A 314 -18.91 -3.35 12.59
CA SER A 314 -18.37 -4.71 12.67
C SER A 314 -18.38 -5.41 11.31
N GLY A 315 -17.57 -6.45 11.16
CA GLY A 315 -17.59 -7.30 9.97
C GLY A 315 -17.16 -6.57 8.68
N ARG A 316 -18.08 -6.46 7.71
CA ARG A 316 -17.81 -5.97 6.35
C ARG A 316 -17.69 -4.44 6.29
N GLU A 317 -18.47 -3.73 7.08
CA GLU A 317 -18.53 -2.26 7.09
C GLU A 317 -17.26 -1.67 7.68
N ARG A 318 -16.75 -2.27 8.77
CA ARG A 318 -15.44 -1.92 9.33
C ARG A 318 -14.31 -2.12 8.32
N ARG A 319 -14.31 -3.24 7.58
CA ARG A 319 -13.31 -3.52 6.54
C ARG A 319 -13.38 -2.54 5.36
N GLN A 320 -14.56 -2.12 4.96
CA GLN A 320 -14.72 -1.07 3.95
C GLN A 320 -14.17 0.25 4.45
N VAL A 321 -14.49 0.61 5.69
CA VAL A 321 -14.01 1.85 6.30
C VAL A 321 -12.47 1.86 6.46
N GLU A 322 -11.86 0.72 6.81
CA GLU A 322 -10.41 0.52 6.80
C GLU A 322 -9.82 0.66 5.38
N GLN A 323 -10.44 0.06 4.37
CA GLN A 323 -10.04 0.22 2.96
C GLN A 323 -10.09 1.66 2.45
N TRP A 324 -11.02 2.49 2.93
CA TRP A 324 -11.12 3.88 2.50
C TRP A 324 -10.02 4.76 3.11
N MET A 325 -9.67 4.55 4.39
CA MET A 325 -8.49 5.17 5.00
C MET A 325 -7.21 4.73 4.28
N GLU A 326 -7.16 3.45 3.98
CA GLU A 326 -6.06 2.80 3.31
C GLU A 326 -5.88 3.37 1.89
N ILE A 327 -6.93 3.67 1.12
CA ILE A 327 -6.82 4.41 -0.16
C ILE A 327 -6.29 5.83 0.06
N ALA A 328 -6.75 6.54 1.09
CA ALA A 328 -6.28 7.89 1.42
C ALA A 328 -4.81 7.93 1.89
N GLU A 329 -4.30 6.84 2.47
CA GLU A 329 -2.95 6.73 3.03
C GLU A 329 -1.93 5.99 2.13
N SER A 330 -2.41 5.05 1.29
CA SER A 330 -1.59 4.21 0.40
C SER A 330 -1.27 4.84 -0.94
N GLU A 331 -1.83 6.01 -1.23
CA GLU A 331 -1.12 6.97 -2.05
C GLU A 331 0.12 7.34 -1.24
N VAL A 332 1.26 6.65 -1.43
CA VAL A 332 2.51 6.86 -0.67
C VAL A 332 3.14 8.26 -0.95
N GLU A 333 2.40 9.12 -1.65
CA GLU A 333 2.61 10.56 -1.82
C GLU A 333 1.42 11.40 -1.29
N GLY A 334 0.42 10.81 -0.66
CA GLY A 334 -0.91 11.35 -0.36
C GLY A 334 -0.89 12.59 0.54
N GLN A 335 0.01 12.65 1.52
CA GLN A 335 0.25 13.86 2.30
C GLN A 335 0.88 14.97 1.45
N ASN A 336 1.86 14.63 0.59
CA ASN A 336 2.48 15.60 -0.33
C ASN A 336 1.50 16.03 -1.45
N ILE A 337 0.61 15.13 -1.88
CA ILE A 337 -0.43 15.37 -2.89
C ILE A 337 -1.52 16.24 -2.28
N LEU A 338 -2.03 15.90 -1.10
CA LEU A 338 -3.04 16.70 -0.40
C LEU A 338 -2.50 18.08 -0.08
N ALA A 339 -1.25 18.17 0.39
CA ALA A 339 -0.58 19.46 0.59
C ALA A 339 -0.44 20.24 -0.73
N TYR A 340 -0.13 19.58 -1.85
CA TYR A 340 -0.06 20.22 -3.17
C TYR A 340 -1.43 20.67 -3.68
N GLU A 341 -2.48 19.87 -3.52
CA GLU A 341 -3.85 20.23 -3.90
C GLU A 341 -4.36 21.40 -3.06
N LEU A 342 -4.09 21.41 -1.75
CA LEU A 342 -4.37 22.55 -0.87
C LEU A 342 -3.61 23.81 -1.30
N LEU A 343 -2.35 23.67 -1.73
CA LEU A 343 -1.59 24.79 -2.30
C LEU A 343 -2.20 25.27 -3.62
N CYS A 344 -2.62 24.36 -4.49
CA CYS A 344 -3.28 24.70 -5.75
C CYS A 344 -4.61 25.45 -5.51
N GLU A 345 -5.40 25.03 -4.52
CA GLU A 345 -6.65 25.67 -4.15
C GLU A 345 -6.44 27.09 -3.61
N LYS A 346 -5.46 27.26 -2.71
CA LYS A 346 -5.18 28.55 -2.06
C LYS A 346 -4.47 29.55 -2.96
N LEU A 347 -3.52 29.08 -3.77
CA LEU A 347 -2.53 29.92 -4.44
C LEU A 347 -2.57 29.83 -5.97
N GLY A 348 -3.33 28.88 -6.50
CA GLY A 348 -3.31 28.52 -7.92
C GLY A 348 -2.16 27.58 -8.28
N LYS A 349 -2.37 26.83 -9.37
CA LYS A 349 -1.43 25.79 -9.85
C LYS A 349 -0.04 26.31 -10.17
N GLU A 350 0.08 27.51 -10.73
CA GLU A 350 1.38 28.11 -11.07
C GLU A 350 2.24 28.33 -9.82
N ARG A 351 1.70 29.06 -8.84
CA ARG A 351 2.42 29.38 -7.59
C ARG A 351 2.72 28.13 -6.77
N ALA A 352 1.79 27.17 -6.72
CA ALA A 352 2.04 25.86 -6.11
C ALA A 352 3.22 25.13 -6.76
N LYS A 353 3.34 25.17 -8.09
CA LYS A 353 4.48 24.56 -8.83
C LYS A 353 5.81 25.24 -8.50
N PHE A 354 5.85 26.56 -8.37
CA PHE A 354 7.06 27.29 -7.99
C PHE A 354 7.57 26.92 -6.60
N ILE A 355 6.65 26.78 -5.63
CA ILE A 355 6.96 26.36 -4.26
C ILE A 355 7.57 24.94 -4.25
N LEU A 356 7.00 24.03 -5.03
CA LEU A 356 7.50 22.66 -5.13
C LEU A 356 8.87 22.57 -5.79
N LEU A 357 9.10 23.37 -6.83
CA LEU A 357 10.41 23.52 -7.48
C LEU A 357 11.49 23.90 -6.46
N CYS A 358 11.21 24.90 -5.62
CA CYS A 358 12.15 25.35 -4.59
C CYS A 358 12.41 24.28 -3.53
N LYS A 359 11.39 23.52 -3.12
CA LYS A 359 11.55 22.40 -2.16
C LYS A 359 12.41 21.28 -2.74
N ALA A 360 12.19 20.95 -4.02
CA ALA A 360 12.87 19.85 -4.69
C ALA A 360 14.32 20.20 -5.08
N ASP A 361 14.73 21.46 -4.92
CA ASP A 361 16.03 21.97 -5.32
C ASP A 361 17.03 22.03 -4.15
N PRO A 362 17.97 21.08 -4.05
CA PRO A 362 18.97 21.08 -2.97
C PRO A 362 20.04 22.19 -3.11
N ASP A 363 20.14 22.84 -4.28
CA ASP A 363 21.11 23.89 -4.59
C ASP A 363 20.41 25.22 -4.96
N LEU A 364 19.22 25.46 -4.40
CA LEU A 364 18.36 26.59 -4.75
C LEU A 364 19.09 27.94 -4.74
N GLU A 365 19.95 28.20 -3.74
CA GLU A 365 20.70 29.46 -3.65
C GLU A 365 21.69 29.65 -4.81
N LYS A 366 22.41 28.60 -5.20
CA LYS A 366 23.32 28.67 -6.36
C LYS A 366 22.56 28.86 -7.66
N ARG A 367 21.39 28.22 -7.79
CA ARG A 367 20.52 28.36 -8.97
C ARG A 367 19.87 29.73 -9.05
N LYS A 368 19.43 30.26 -7.92
CA LYS A 368 18.97 31.65 -7.77
C LYS A 368 20.06 32.59 -8.26
N GLU A 369 21.26 32.50 -7.69
CA GLU A 369 22.41 33.32 -8.10
C GLU A 369 22.67 33.24 -9.61
N ALA A 370 22.75 32.03 -10.17
CA ALA A 370 22.99 31.84 -11.60
C ALA A 370 21.88 32.43 -12.49
N LEU A 371 20.61 32.26 -12.10
CA LEU A 371 19.46 32.71 -12.88
C LEU A 371 19.18 34.21 -12.73
N THR A 372 19.62 34.84 -11.63
CA THR A 372 19.43 36.28 -11.39
C THR A 372 20.61 37.14 -11.81
N SER A 373 21.75 36.52 -12.17
CA SER A 373 22.96 37.23 -12.59
C SER A 373 22.93 37.78 -14.02
N TYR A 374 21.91 37.43 -14.81
CA TYR A 374 21.81 37.77 -16.24
C TYR A 374 20.40 38.29 -16.58
N SER A 375 20.28 39.08 -17.65
CA SER A 375 18.98 39.52 -18.15
C SER A 375 18.19 38.34 -18.76
N PHE A 376 16.86 38.48 -18.89
CA PHE A 376 16.05 37.45 -19.51
C PHE A 376 16.45 37.19 -20.98
N GLU A 377 16.81 38.24 -21.71
CA GLU A 377 17.33 38.14 -23.08
C GLU A 377 18.66 37.38 -23.11
N GLU A 378 19.54 37.64 -22.15
CA GLU A 378 20.80 36.91 -22.01
C GLU A 378 20.58 35.44 -21.69
N LEU A 379 19.52 35.08 -20.96
CA LEU A 379 19.11 33.70 -20.68
C LEU A 379 18.41 33.01 -21.86
N GLY A 380 18.04 33.77 -22.91
CA GLY A 380 17.30 33.27 -24.05
C GLY A 380 15.82 33.00 -23.76
N LEU A 381 15.25 33.71 -22.79
CA LEU A 381 13.84 33.66 -22.39
C LEU A 381 13.04 34.77 -23.07
#